data_AF-A0A221VYG9-F1
#
_entry.id   AF-A0A221VYG9-F1
#
_cell.length_a   1.000
_cell.length_b   1.000
_cell.length_c   1.000
_cell.angle_alpha   90.00
_cell.angle_beta   90.00
_cell.angle_gamma   90.00
#
_symmetry.space_group_name_H-M   'P 1'
#
loop_
_entity.id
_entity.type
_entity.pdbx_description
1 polymer ?
#
loop_
_entity_poly.entity_id
_entity_poly.type
_entity_poly.pdbx_seq_one_letter_code
_entity_poly.pdbx_strand_id
1 'polypeptide(L)'
;MEYTITIEALRAAAITARTAGEQAAGVPLGEAADAVAAALPGSRSATAAAELAERWRSRLTAWSDDVVVHGDALDASATRYQDGEDSAGHDLSRAGERLPAGGV
;
A
#
# COMPACT_ATOMS: atom_id res chain seq x y z
N MET A 1 -1.40 -4.27 24.84
CA MET A 1 -2.50 -5.00 24.17
C MET A 1 -3.09 -4.16 23.03
N GLU A 2 -3.63 -2.96 23.28
CA GLU A 2 -4.18 -2.10 22.21
C GLU A 2 -3.17 -1.71 21.13
N TYR A 3 -1.92 -1.47 21.51
CA TYR A 3 -0.88 -1.03 20.59
C TYR A 3 -0.39 -2.15 19.66
N THR A 4 -0.18 -3.37 20.19
CA THR A 4 0.08 -4.58 19.39
C THR A 4 -1.04 -4.85 18.37
N ILE A 5 -2.31 -4.71 18.79
CA ILE A 5 -3.47 -4.84 17.88
C ILE A 5 -3.40 -3.78 16.77
N THR A 6 -2.97 -2.56 17.09
CA THR A 6 -2.81 -1.48 16.12
C THR A 6 -1.69 -1.75 15.12
N ILE A 7 -0.56 -2.31 15.57
CA ILE A 7 0.57 -2.71 14.71
C ILE A 7 0.12 -3.82 13.74
N GLU A 8 -0.60 -4.83 14.23
CA GLU A 8 -1.14 -5.91 13.39
C GLU A 8 -2.14 -5.37 12.36
N ALA A 9 -3.01 -4.44 12.76
CA ALA A 9 -3.97 -3.80 11.85
C ALA A 9 -3.26 -3.00 10.75
N LEU A 10 -2.18 -2.27 11.07
CA LEU A 10 -1.37 -1.56 10.09
C LEU A 10 -0.72 -2.52 9.08
N ARG A 11 -0.17 -3.64 9.55
CA ARG A 11 0.42 -4.67 8.66
C ARG A 11 -0.62 -5.31 7.75
N ALA A 12 -1.79 -5.64 8.29
CA ALA A 12 -2.89 -6.19 7.49
C ALA A 12 -3.38 -5.20 6.42
N ALA A 13 -3.48 -3.92 6.77
CA ALA A 13 -3.83 -2.86 5.84
C ALA A 13 -2.75 -2.67 4.76
N ALA A 14 -1.47 -2.72 5.13
CA ALA A 14 -0.35 -2.66 4.20
C ALA A 14 -0.39 -3.77 3.14
N ILE A 15 -0.58 -5.01 3.57
CA ILE A 15 -0.71 -6.18 2.67
C ILE A 15 -1.90 -6.02 1.74
N THR A 16 -3.04 -5.59 2.28
CA THR A 16 -4.27 -5.38 1.51
C THR A 16 -4.06 -4.32 0.43
N ALA A 17 -3.43 -3.19 0.78
CA ALA A 17 -3.14 -2.12 -0.15
C ALA A 17 -2.23 -2.60 -1.28
N ARG A 18 -1.07 -3.22 -0.97
CA ARG A 18 -0.17 -3.76 -1.99
C ARG A 18 -0.88 -4.73 -2.94
N THR A 19 -1.61 -5.68 -2.37
CA THR A 19 -2.36 -6.68 -3.14
C THR A 19 -3.39 -6.02 -4.07
N ALA A 20 -4.11 -5.00 -3.60
CA ALA A 20 -5.08 -4.28 -4.42
C ALA A 20 -4.41 -3.49 -5.56
N GLY A 21 -3.28 -2.83 -5.29
CA GLY A 21 -2.50 -2.12 -6.32
C GLY A 21 -1.99 -3.06 -7.40
N GLU A 22 -1.37 -4.18 -7.00
CA GLU A 22 -0.87 -5.22 -7.90
C GLU A 22 -1.98 -5.85 -8.74
N GLN A 23 -3.11 -6.23 -8.13
CA GLN A 23 -4.25 -6.81 -8.85
C GLN A 23 -4.86 -5.83 -9.84
N ALA A 24 -5.02 -4.56 -9.45
CA ALA A 24 -5.56 -3.56 -10.34
C ALA A 24 -4.63 -3.25 -11.51
N ALA A 25 -3.31 -3.27 -11.32
CA ALA A 25 -2.35 -3.05 -12.40
C ALA A 25 -2.47 -4.10 -13.51
N GLY A 26 -2.97 -5.30 -13.18
CA GLY A 26 -3.24 -6.36 -14.13
C GLY A 26 -4.55 -6.22 -14.91
N VAL A 27 -5.41 -5.23 -14.62
CA VAL A 27 -6.69 -5.08 -15.32
C VAL A 27 -6.48 -4.41 -16.68
N PRO A 28 -6.86 -5.06 -17.80
CA PRO A 28 -6.59 -4.54 -19.13
C PRO A 28 -7.63 -3.51 -19.59
N LEU A 29 -7.78 -2.39 -18.86
CA LEU A 29 -8.81 -1.38 -19.15
C LEU A 29 -8.72 -0.82 -20.58
N GLY A 30 -7.52 -0.75 -21.17
CA GLY A 30 -7.29 -0.23 -22.52
C GLY A 30 -7.75 -1.16 -23.66
N GLU A 31 -7.87 -2.47 -23.44
CA GLU A 31 -8.06 -3.45 -24.53
C GLU A 31 -9.37 -3.23 -25.30
N ALA A 32 -10.45 -2.89 -24.61
CA ALA A 32 -11.73 -2.62 -25.26
C ALA A 32 -11.65 -1.40 -26.19
N ALA A 33 -10.89 -0.37 -25.79
CA ALA A 33 -10.67 0.81 -26.61
C ALA A 33 -9.71 0.53 -27.78
N ASP A 34 -8.69 -0.29 -27.58
CA ASP A 34 -7.83 -0.77 -28.68
C ASP A 34 -8.64 -1.54 -29.74
N ALA A 35 -9.58 -2.39 -29.32
CA ALA A 35 -10.45 -3.14 -30.22
C ALA A 35 -11.32 -2.21 -31.08
N VAL A 36 -11.82 -1.11 -30.50
CA VAL A 36 -12.56 -0.07 -31.25
C VAL A 36 -11.65 0.63 -32.25
N ALA A 37 -10.42 0.97 -31.86
CA ALA A 37 -9.46 1.61 -32.76
C ALA A 37 -9.10 0.71 -33.95
N ALA A 38 -8.90 -0.58 -33.70
CA ALA A 38 -8.61 -1.58 -34.72
C ALA A 38 -9.78 -1.81 -35.69
N ALA A 39 -11.03 -1.72 -35.21
CA ALA A 39 -12.22 -1.93 -36.03
C ALA A 39 -12.55 -0.77 -36.98
N LEU A 40 -12.08 0.46 -36.68
CA LEU A 40 -12.45 1.67 -37.43
C LEU A 40 -11.22 2.47 -37.91
N PRO A 41 -10.28 1.86 -38.65
CA PRO A 41 -9.01 2.48 -39.03
C PRO A 41 -9.22 3.77 -39.82
N GLY A 42 -8.44 4.80 -39.50
CA GLY A 42 -8.49 6.12 -40.15
C GLY A 42 -9.69 6.99 -39.75
N SER A 43 -10.60 6.49 -38.91
CA SER A 43 -11.69 7.29 -38.36
C SER A 43 -11.22 8.17 -37.20
N ARG A 44 -11.93 9.29 -36.96
CA ARG A 44 -11.75 10.09 -35.74
C ARG A 44 -11.98 9.27 -34.47
N SER A 45 -12.91 8.31 -34.53
CA SER A 45 -13.20 7.40 -33.42
C SER A 45 -12.02 6.51 -33.07
N ALA A 46 -11.24 6.05 -34.05
CA ALA A 46 -10.05 5.26 -33.78
C ALA A 46 -8.96 6.06 -33.07
N THR A 47 -8.73 7.30 -33.46
CA THR A 47 -7.80 8.19 -32.75
C THR A 47 -8.25 8.41 -31.30
N ALA A 48 -9.53 8.75 -31.09
CA ALA A 48 -10.07 8.97 -29.75
C ALA A 48 -10.03 7.70 -28.88
N ALA A 49 -10.26 6.53 -29.47
CA ALA A 49 -10.20 5.25 -28.76
C ALA A 49 -8.76 4.90 -28.36
N ALA A 50 -7.76 5.13 -29.23
CA ALA A 50 -6.35 4.94 -28.88
C ALA A 50 -5.90 5.89 -27.75
N GLU A 51 -6.30 7.16 -27.81
CA GLU A 51 -6.03 8.13 -26.73
C GLU A 51 -6.69 7.71 -25.41
N LEU A 52 -7.92 7.20 -25.46
CA LEU A 52 -8.62 6.71 -24.28
C LEU A 52 -7.92 5.49 -23.67
N ALA A 53 -7.50 4.53 -24.50
CA ALA A 53 -6.77 3.34 -24.06
C ALA A 53 -5.51 3.75 -23.28
N GLU A 54 -4.73 4.68 -23.83
CA GLU A 54 -3.50 5.16 -23.21
C GLU A 54 -3.76 5.90 -21.89
N ARG A 55 -4.78 6.76 -21.85
CA ARG A 55 -5.16 7.47 -20.63
C ARG A 55 -5.61 6.51 -19.53
N TRP A 56 -6.31 5.43 -19.88
CA TRP A 56 -6.70 4.43 -18.90
C TRP A 56 -5.51 3.63 -18.38
N ARG A 57 -4.60 3.20 -19.26
CA ARG A 57 -3.36 2.53 -18.82
C ARG A 57 -2.57 3.41 -17.87
N SER A 58 -2.27 4.65 -18.28
CA SER A 58 -1.52 5.60 -17.46
C SER A 58 -2.19 5.86 -16.11
N ARG A 59 -3.51 6.07 -16.09
CA ARG A 59 -4.25 6.33 -14.84
C ARG A 59 -4.26 5.11 -13.92
N LEU A 60 -4.43 3.91 -14.46
CA LEU A 60 -4.44 2.67 -13.68
C LEU A 60 -3.06 2.39 -13.09
N THR A 61 -2.00 2.51 -13.88
CA THR A 61 -0.62 2.35 -13.41
C THR A 61 -0.31 3.34 -12.29
N ALA A 62 -0.58 4.63 -12.49
CA ALA A 62 -0.31 5.65 -11.47
C ALA A 62 -1.08 5.38 -10.16
N TRP A 63 -2.36 5.03 -10.27
CA TRP A 63 -3.17 4.71 -9.09
C TRP A 63 -2.67 3.44 -8.38
N SER A 64 -2.33 2.40 -9.13
CA SER A 64 -1.78 1.16 -8.56
C SER A 64 -0.48 1.41 -7.81
N ASP A 65 0.42 2.20 -8.39
CA ASP A 65 1.69 2.59 -7.76
C ASP A 65 1.44 3.38 -6.47
N ASP A 66 0.53 4.37 -6.50
CA ASP A 66 0.19 5.17 -5.32
C ASP A 66 -0.34 4.30 -4.16
N VAL A 67 -1.15 3.29 -4.47
CA VAL A 67 -1.71 2.36 -3.47
C VAL A 67 -0.64 1.43 -2.90
N VAL A 68 0.30 0.95 -3.72
CA VAL A 68 1.45 0.17 -3.26
C VAL A 68 2.33 1.00 -2.31
N VAL A 69 2.67 2.23 -2.72
CA VAL A 69 3.44 3.18 -1.90
C VAL A 69 2.74 3.46 -0.57
N HIS A 70 1.41 3.60 -0.57
CA HIS A 70 0.64 3.76 0.65
C HIS A 70 0.76 2.51 1.56
N GLY A 71 0.68 1.31 0.97
CA GLY A 71 0.89 0.06 1.71
C GLY A 71 2.27 -0.01 2.37
N ASP A 72 3.32 0.39 1.66
CA ASP A 72 4.68 0.43 2.21
C ASP A 72 4.83 1.46 3.33
N ALA A 73 4.15 2.60 3.23
CA ALA A 73 4.13 3.60 4.29
C ALA A 73 3.43 3.09 5.57
N LEU A 74 2.37 2.29 5.43
CA LEU A 74 1.70 1.64 6.57
C LEU A 74 2.62 0.60 7.24
N ASP A 75 3.32 -0.20 6.47
CA ASP A 75 4.26 -1.21 7.00
C ASP A 75 5.46 -0.56 7.69
N ALA A 76 6.01 0.50 7.10
CA ALA A 76 7.06 1.30 7.72
C ALA A 76 6.59 1.93 9.05
N SER A 77 5.33 2.37 9.12
CA SER A 77 4.75 2.92 10.34
C SER A 77 4.60 1.83 11.41
N ALA A 78 4.12 0.64 11.04
CA ALA A 78 4.03 -0.51 11.94
C ALA A 78 5.40 -0.90 12.52
N THR A 79 6.44 -0.90 11.69
CA THR A 79 7.82 -1.18 12.11
C THR A 79 8.32 -0.16 13.12
N ARG A 80 8.15 1.14 12.86
CA ARG A 80 8.56 2.19 13.81
C ARG A 80 7.85 2.08 15.15
N TYR A 81 6.57 1.70 15.14
CA TYR A 81 5.81 1.49 16.36
C TYR A 81 6.34 0.28 17.16
N GLN A 82 6.64 -0.82 16.48
CA GLN A 82 7.25 -1.99 17.12
C GLN A 82 8.63 -1.66 17.73
N ASP A 83 9.50 -0.98 16.99
CA ASP A 83 10.83 -0.59 17.47
C ASP A 83 10.76 0.32 18.71
N GLY A 84 9.77 1.23 18.73
CA GLY A 84 9.49 2.09 19.88
C GLY A 84 9.04 1.32 21.12
N GLU A 85 8.19 0.30 20.95
CA GLU A 85 7.76 -0.57 22.04
C GLU A 85 8.93 -1.39 22.60
N ASP A 86 9.75 -1.98 21.73
CA ASP A 86 10.90 -2.79 22.13
C ASP A 86 11.91 -1.95 22.94
N SER A 87 12.18 -0.72 22.50
CA SER A 87 13.05 0.21 23.24
C SER A 87 12.46 0.58 24.60
N ALA A 88 11.17 0.91 24.66
CA ALA A 88 10.51 1.26 25.92
C ALA A 88 10.49 0.09 26.91
N GLY A 89 10.25 -1.13 26.42
CA GLY A 89 10.27 -2.35 27.22
C GLY A 89 11.65 -2.66 27.80
N HIS A 90 12.71 -2.47 27.01
CA HIS A 90 14.09 -2.63 27.48
C HIS A 90 14.47 -1.60 28.56
N ASP A 91 14.06 -0.34 28.40
CA ASP A 91 14.34 0.70 29.39
C ASP A 91 13.56 0.47 30.70
N LEU A 92 12.29 0.04 30.60
CA LEU A 92 11.48 -0.29 31.77
C LEU A 92 12.05 -1.49 32.54
N SER A 93 12.49 -2.53 31.82
CA SER A 93 13.12 -3.72 32.42
C SER A 93 14.42 -3.36 33.13
N ARG A 94 15.26 -2.55 32.49
CA ARG A 94 16.53 -2.07 33.07
C ARG A 94 16.30 -1.14 34.27
N ALA A 95 15.22 -0.35 34.27
CA ALA A 95 14.83 0.46 35.42
C ALA A 95 14.33 -0.42 36.59
N GLY A 96 13.57 -1.47 36.29
CA GLY A 96 13.11 -2.46 37.27
C GLY A 96 14.26 -3.23 37.94
N GLU A 97 15.27 -3.64 37.18
CA GLU A 97 16.49 -4.31 37.73
C GLU A 97 17.33 -3.40 38.63
N ARG A 98 17.21 -2.07 38.47
CA ARG A 98 17.94 -1.08 39.27
C ARG A 98 17.24 -0.69 40.57
N LEU A 99 15.99 -1.11 40.77
CA LEU A 99 15.27 -0.92 42.02
C LEU A 99 15.58 -2.11 42.96
N PRO A 100 16.21 -1.91 44.13
CA PRO A 100 16.41 -2.99 45.09
C PRO A 100 15.04 -3.47 45.62
N ALA A 101 14.89 -4.80 45.74
CA ALA A 101 13.77 -5.42 46.44
C ALA A 101 13.81 -5.05 47.94
N GLY A 102 13.29 -3.87 48.31
CA GLY A 102 13.29 -3.42 49.70
C GLY A 102 12.78 -1.99 49.88
N GLY A 103 11.51 -1.86 50.26
CA GLY A 103 10.84 -0.63 50.67
C GLY A 103 9.38 -0.68 50.20
N VAL A 104 8.40 -1.10 50.99
CA VAL A 104 8.19 -1.09 52.46
C VAL A 104 7.50 -2.38 52.87
#